data_AF-A0A3M1FTA8-F1
#
_entry.id   AF-A0A3M1FTA8-F1
#
_cell.length_a   1.000
_cell.length_b   1.000
_cell.length_c   1.000
_cell.angle_alpha   90.00
_cell.angle_beta   90.00
_cell.angle_gamma   90.00
#
_symmetry.space_group_name_H-M   'P 1'
#
loop_
_entity.id
_entity.type
_entity.pdbx_description
1 polymer ?
#
loop_
_entity_poly.entity_id
_entity_poly.type
_entity_poly.pdbx_seq_one_letter_code
_entity_poly.pdbx_strand_id
1 'polypeptide(L)' 'INRDRGTSILLVEQNARAALGMADYAYIMENGRIVLEGEPEDLRNNADVREFYLGLTQVGQRKSYRDVKHYKRRKRWLS' A
#
# COMPACT_ATOMS: atom_id res chain seq x y z
N ILE A 1 19.24 -13.42 4.26
CA ILE A 1 20.10 -12.44 3.54
C ILE A 1 20.02 -11.06 4.20
N ASN A 2 18.91 -10.32 4.12
CA ASN A 2 18.80 -9.01 4.78
C ASN A 2 19.10 -9.12 6.29
N ARG A 3 18.34 -9.94 7.04
CA ARG A 3 18.54 -10.11 8.50
C ARG A 3 19.90 -10.71 8.85
N ASP A 4 20.30 -11.78 8.17
CA ASP A 4 21.52 -12.53 8.54
C ASP A 4 22.82 -11.82 8.14
N ARG A 5 22.78 -10.94 7.13
CA ARG A 5 23.97 -10.28 6.55
C ARG A 5 23.93 -8.75 6.62
N GLY A 6 22.87 -8.15 7.20
CA GLY A 6 22.68 -6.71 7.26
C GLY A 6 22.59 -6.03 5.88
N THR A 7 22.22 -6.78 4.84
CA THR A 7 22.19 -6.26 3.47
C THR A 7 20.88 -5.51 3.21
N SER A 8 20.97 -4.23 2.86
CA SER A 8 19.82 -3.43 2.41
C SER A 8 19.28 -3.96 1.08
N ILE A 9 17.96 -4.14 0.98
CA ILE A 9 17.30 -4.67 -0.21
C ILE A 9 16.19 -3.70 -0.63
N LEU A 10 16.17 -3.35 -1.92
CA LEU A 10 15.02 -2.74 -2.57
C LEU A 10 14.32 -3.80 -3.42
N LEU A 11 13.08 -4.14 -3.06
CA LEU A 11 12.24 -5.08 -3.80
C LEU A 11 11.16 -4.30 -4.56
N VAL A 12 11.01 -4.57 -5.85
CA VAL A 12 9.92 -4.06 -6.68
C VAL A 12 9.08 -5.23 -7.13
N GLU A 13 7.79 -5.19 -6.84
CA GLU A 13 6.87 -6.29 -7.09
C GLU A 13 5.51 -5.80 -7.57
N GLN A 14 4.89 -6.59 -8.45
CA GLN A 14 3.49 -6.38 -8.84
C GLN A 14 2.53 -7.01 -7.83
N ASN A 15 2.97 -8.07 -7.14
CA ASN A 15 2.20 -8.70 -6.08
C ASN A 15 2.43 -7.99 -4.75
N ALA A 16 1.61 -6.96 -4.48
CA ALA A 16 1.66 -6.17 -3.26
C ALA A 16 1.54 -7.03 -1.98
N ARG A 17 0.74 -8.11 -2.02
CA ARG A 17 0.57 -9.00 -0.86
C ARG A 17 1.87 -9.70 -0.48
N ALA A 18 2.60 -10.21 -1.47
CA ALA A 18 3.89 -10.86 -1.24
C ALA A 18 4.93 -9.83 -0.76
N ALA A 19 5.00 -8.67 -1.43
CA ALA A 19 5.93 -7.61 -1.08
C ALA A 19 5.76 -7.12 0.37
N LEU A 20 4.52 -6.83 0.80
CA LEU A 20 4.21 -6.41 2.17
C LEU A 20 4.44 -7.51 3.22
N GLY A 21 4.50 -8.78 2.81
CA GLY A 21 4.84 -9.88 3.72
C GLY A 21 6.33 -10.00 4.03
N MET A 22 7.18 -9.35 3.24
CA MET A 22 8.64 -9.47 3.31
C MET A 22 9.36 -8.17 3.64
N ALA A 23 8.75 -7.02 3.33
CA ALA A 23 9.36 -5.71 3.51
C ALA A 23 9.34 -5.26 4.97
N ASP A 24 10.31 -4.41 5.36
CA ASP A 24 10.31 -3.68 6.63
C ASP A 24 9.60 -2.31 6.48
N TYR A 25 9.59 -1.76 5.28
CA TYR A 25 8.89 -0.53 4.90
C TYR A 25 8.48 -0.61 3.43
N ALA A 26 7.34 -0.03 3.07
CA ALA A 26 6.86 -0.13 1.69
C ALA A 26 6.30 1.18 1.14
N TYR A 27 6.45 1.32 -0.18
CA TYR A 27 5.88 2.38 -1.00
C TYR A 27 4.99 1.76 -2.05
N ILE A 28 3.77 2.28 -2.19
CA ILE A 28 2.84 1.89 -3.26
C ILE A 28 2.85 3.00 -4.30
N MET A 29 3.21 2.64 -5.53
CA MET A 29 3.28 3.55 -6.67
C MET A 29 2.16 3.26 -7.67
N GLU A 30 1.58 4.32 -8.22
CA GLU A 30 0.65 4.23 -9.33
C GLU A 30 0.89 5.40 -10.28
N ASN A 31 0.95 5.12 -11.59
CA ASN A 31 1.12 6.14 -12.64
C ASN A 31 2.32 7.07 -12.37
N GLY A 32 3.43 6.50 -11.89
CA GLY A 32 4.66 7.23 -11.58
C GLY A 32 4.61 8.07 -10.31
N ARG A 33 3.63 7.88 -9.42
CA ARG A 33 3.50 8.64 -8.17
C ARG A 33 3.32 7.72 -6.98
N ILE A 34 3.98 8.03 -5.86
CA ILE A 34 3.72 7.38 -4.58
C ILE A 34 2.34 7.82 -4.09
N VAL A 35 1.48 6.85 -3.80
CA VAL A 35 0.10 7.09 -3.33
C VAL A 35 -0.08 6.72 -1.87
N LEU A 36 0.71 5.76 -1.37
CA LEU A 36 0.71 5.25 0.01
C LEU A 36 2.13 4.82 0.36
N GLU A 37 2.50 4.99 1.62
CA GLU A 37 3.77 4.54 2.19
C GLU A 37 3.58 4.27 3.69
N GLY A 38 4.44 3.44 4.26
CA GLY A 38 4.43 3.15 5.69
C GLY A 38 4.93 1.76 6.03
N GLU A 39 4.76 1.40 7.29
CA GLU A 39 5.02 0.04 7.76
C GLU A 39 4.07 -0.96 7.09
N PRO A 40 4.54 -2.17 6.74
CA PRO A 40 3.71 -3.14 6.04
C PRO A 40 2.48 -3.59 6.84
N GLU A 41 2.52 -3.51 8.17
CA GLU A 41 1.37 -3.80 9.02
C GLU A 41 0.27 -2.72 8.88
N ASP A 42 0.64 -1.44 8.97
CA ASP A 42 -0.28 -0.32 8.74
C ASP A 42 -0.90 -0.37 7.34
N LEU A 43 -0.09 -0.65 6.33
CA LEU A 43 -0.57 -0.79 4.95
C LEU A 43 -1.50 -1.99 4.81
N ARG A 44 -1.21 -3.14 5.42
CA ARG A 44 -2.12 -4.32 5.38
C ARG A 44 -3.44 -4.08 6.12
N ASN A 45 -3.44 -3.21 7.13
CA ASN A 45 -4.63 -2.86 7.91
C ASN A 45 -5.43 -1.71 7.28
N ASN A 46 -4.83 -0.95 6.36
CA ASN A 46 -5.52 0.11 5.63
C ASN A 46 -6.60 -0.48 4.69
N ALA A 47 -7.84 -0.04 4.88
CA ALA A 47 -9.00 -0.53 4.11
C ALA A 47 -8.83 -0.33 2.59
N ASP A 48 -8.27 0.81 2.17
CA ASP A 48 -8.03 1.10 0.75
C ASP A 48 -6.96 0.17 0.18
N VAL A 49 -5.87 -0.10 0.93
CA VAL A 49 -4.83 -1.05 0.48
C VAL A 49 -5.41 -2.45 0.30
N ARG A 50 -6.21 -2.89 1.26
CA ARG A 50 -6.86 -4.21 1.25
C ARG A 50 -7.77 -4.37 0.03
N GLU A 51 -8.57 -3.36 -0.26
CA GLU A 51 -9.54 -3.37 -1.35
C GLU A 51 -8.84 -3.35 -2.73
N PHE A 52 -7.91 -2.41 -2.95
CA PHE A 52 -7.39 -2.13 -4.29
C PHE A 52 -6.11 -2.89 -4.64
N TYR A 53 -5.30 -3.26 -3.64
CA TYR A 53 -3.97 -3.85 -3.88
C TYR A 53 -3.85 -5.29 -3.36
N LEU A 54 -4.66 -5.69 -2.37
CA LEU A 54 -4.63 -7.05 -1.82
C LEU A 54 -5.82 -7.92 -2.24
N GLY A 55 -6.80 -7.35 -2.96
CA GLY A 55 -7.99 -8.06 -3.44
C GLY A 55 -8.91 -8.57 -2.32
N LEU A 56 -8.82 -7.98 -1.13
CA LEU A 56 -9.61 -8.32 0.05
C LEU A 56 -10.84 -7.40 0.13
N THR A 57 -11.81 -7.58 -0.77
CA THR A 57 -13.10 -6.90 -0.66
C THR A 57 -13.96 -7.53 0.43
N GLN A 58 -14.63 -6.71 1.25
CA GLN A 58 -15.84 -7.19 1.92
C GLN A 58 -16.89 -7.46 0.84
N VAL A 59 -17.46 -8.66 0.86
CA VAL A 59 -18.52 -9.07 -0.06
C VAL A 59 -19.66 -8.06 0.04
N GLY A 60 -19.90 -7.27 -1.02
CA GLY A 60 -21.08 -6.41 -1.13
C GLY A 60 -20.85 -4.93 -1.45
N GLN A 61 -19.64 -4.37 -1.32
CA GLN A 61 -19.39 -2.97 -1.73
C GLN A 61 -18.04 -2.84 -2.42
N ARG A 62 -18.02 -2.83 -3.76
CA ARG A 62 -16.88 -2.34 -4.55
C ARG A 62 -16.96 -0.81 -4.52
N LYS A 63 -16.15 -0.15 -3.68
CA LYS A 63 -16.03 1.31 -3.74
C LYS A 63 -15.20 1.66 -4.97
N SER A 64 -15.54 2.77 -5.63
CA SER A 64 -14.76 3.23 -6.77
C SER A 64 -13.42 3.76 -6.25
N TYR A 65 -12.31 3.28 -6.79
CA TYR A 65 -10.97 3.76 -6.44
C TYR A 65 -10.79 5.29 -6.61
N ARG A 66 -11.63 5.90 -7.47
CA ARG A 66 -11.71 7.36 -7.60
C ARG A 66 -12.08 8.04 -6.29
N ASP A 67 -12.95 7.44 -5.47
CA ASP A 67 -13.45 8.03 -4.23
C ASP A 67 -12.34 8.13 -3.16
N VAL A 68 -11.45 7.15 -3.12
CA VAL A 68 -10.25 7.16 -2.24
C VAL A 68 -9.29 8.28 -2.62
N LYS A 69 -9.04 8.49 -3.92
CA LYS A 69 -8.19 9.61 -4.41
C LYS A 69 -8.72 10.96 -3.94
N HIS A 70 -10.04 11.14 -3.92
CA HIS A 70 -10.67 12.37 -3.44
C HIS A 70 -10.53 12.56 -1.93
N TYR A 71 -10.61 11.48 -1.13
CA TYR A 71 -10.43 11.55 0.31
C TYR A 71 -9.03 12.06 0.71
N LYS A 72 -7.96 11.48 0.15
CA LYS A 72 -6.59 11.91 0.45
C LYS A 72 -6.26 13.32 -0.04
N ARG A 73 -6.73 13.72 -1.23
CA ARG A 73 -6.57 15.11 -1.70
C ARG A 73 -7.17 16.11 -0.72
N ARG A 74 -8.36 15.85 -0.18
CA ARG A 74 -9.01 16.76 0.78
C ARG A 74 -8.25 16.88 2.10
N LYS A 75 -7.71 15.79 2.66
CA LYS A 75 -6.90 15.86 3.89
C LYS A 75 -5.64 16.70 3.73
N ARG A 76 -5.01 16.68 2.55
CA ARG A 76 -3.78 17.46 2.27
C ARG A 76 -3.97 18.99 2.26
N TRP A 77 -5.20 19.48 2.09
CA TRP A 77 -5.52 20.92 2.11
C TRP A 77 -6.07 21.41 3.45
N LEU A 78 -6.25 20.51 4.42
CA LEU A 78 -6.77 20.81 5.77
C LEU A 78 -5.67 20.75 6.83
N SER A 79 -4.41 20.81 6.42
CA SER A 79 -3.21 20.88 7.28
C SER A 79 -2.43 22.14 6.98
#